data_AF-A0A1Y4TS01-F1
#
_entry.id   AF-A0A1Y4TS01-F1
#
_cell.length_a   1.000
_cell.length_b   1.000
_cell.length_c   1.000
_cell.angle_alpha   90.00
_cell.angle_beta   90.00
_cell.angle_gamma   90.00
#
_symmetry.space_group_name_H-M   'P 1'
#
loop_
_entity.id
_entity.type
_entity.pdbx_description
1 polymer ?
#
loop_
_entity_poly.entity_id
_entity_poly.type
_entity_poly.pdbx_seq_one_letter_code
_entity_poly.pdbx_strand_id
1 'polypeptide(L)'
;MYIVFKKIDDWFNKDPDLKRKFQQTYKTIYCAAKEYAVYMNDVAKEKTEKTVKIEISELLLRQSLIDAFDDLLRLTNYHPTKEPNPIKEMSYIVYWLVRHKPIRLVSEDIVLESKLSDMARTRFLFINEEFGVKLLMNSAFVGKKEKTVCSHIHAEAEKQLKYFKRFLLYYLVYRIDSPKALEAMVLGCTIHPIWEVDPIIWSDPKNPEQEF
;
A
#
# COMPACT_ATOMS: atom_id res chain seq x y z
N MET A 1 -20.16 6.59 -10.86
CA MET A 1 -19.71 5.45 -10.04
C MET A 1 -20.53 4.25 -10.45
N TYR A 2 -19.93 3.28 -11.15
CA TYR A 2 -20.62 2.05 -11.55
C TYR A 2 -20.26 0.96 -10.55
N ILE A 3 -21.24 0.20 -10.08
CA ILE A 3 -21.01 -1.01 -9.28
C ILE A 3 -20.63 -2.11 -10.26
N VAL A 4 -19.34 -2.50 -10.29
CA VAL A 4 -18.77 -3.30 -11.41
C VAL A 4 -18.84 -4.82 -11.17
N PHE A 5 -19.60 -5.30 -10.18
CA PHE A 5 -19.67 -6.74 -9.86
C PHE A 5 -20.05 -7.62 -11.06
N LYS A 6 -20.89 -7.12 -11.99
CA LYS A 6 -21.27 -7.89 -13.19
C LYS A 6 -20.17 -8.06 -14.24
N LYS A 7 -19.17 -7.16 -14.32
CA LYS A 7 -18.06 -7.30 -15.29
C LYS A 7 -16.95 -8.23 -14.80
N ILE A 8 -16.87 -8.46 -13.48
CA ILE A 8 -15.81 -9.28 -12.89
C ILE A 8 -15.96 -10.74 -13.29
N ASP A 9 -17.19 -11.24 -13.33
CA ASP A 9 -17.48 -12.64 -13.68
C ASP A 9 -17.09 -12.91 -15.14
N ASP A 10 -17.35 -11.95 -16.03
CA ASP A 10 -16.93 -12.01 -17.43
C ASP A 10 -15.40 -12.06 -17.59
N TRP A 11 -14.65 -11.32 -16.77
CA TRP A 11 -13.17 -11.38 -16.77
C TRP A 11 -12.67 -12.72 -16.25
N PHE A 12 -13.23 -13.18 -15.13
CA PHE A 12 -12.83 -14.43 -14.49
C PHE A 12 -13.17 -15.67 -15.32
N ASN A 13 -14.22 -15.61 -16.13
CA ASN A 13 -14.57 -16.67 -17.06
C ASN A 13 -13.61 -16.71 -18.26
N LYS A 14 -13.06 -15.55 -18.67
CA LYS A 14 -12.11 -15.46 -19.79
C LYS A 14 -10.68 -15.76 -19.39
N ASP A 15 -10.31 -15.45 -18.13
CA ASP A 15 -8.96 -15.61 -17.61
C ASP A 15 -8.98 -16.20 -16.18
N PRO A 16 -8.81 -17.53 -16.05
CA PRO A 16 -8.74 -18.21 -14.75
C PRO A 16 -7.52 -17.80 -13.91
N ASP A 17 -6.41 -17.42 -14.54
CA ASP A 17 -5.19 -16.99 -13.84
C ASP A 17 -5.41 -15.63 -13.19
N LEU A 18 -6.09 -14.71 -13.89
CA LEU A 18 -6.54 -13.43 -13.34
C LEU A 18 -7.47 -13.62 -12.15
N LYS A 19 -8.42 -14.56 -12.23
CA LYS A 19 -9.31 -14.90 -11.11
C LYS A 19 -8.52 -15.36 -9.88
N ARG A 20 -7.56 -16.27 -10.08
CA ARG A 20 -6.70 -16.77 -9.00
C ARG A 20 -5.87 -15.64 -8.39
N LYS A 21 -5.27 -14.78 -9.23
CA LYS A 21 -4.48 -13.62 -8.80
C LYS A 21 -5.35 -12.67 -7.97
N PHE A 22 -6.53 -12.31 -8.44
CA PHE A 22 -7.47 -11.45 -7.71
C PHE A 22 -7.83 -12.04 -6.35
N GLN A 23 -8.19 -13.33 -6.29
CA GLN A 23 -8.56 -13.99 -5.04
C GLN A 23 -7.39 -14.02 -4.04
N GLN A 24 -6.18 -14.29 -4.52
CA GLN A 24 -4.97 -14.29 -3.70
C GLN A 24 -4.68 -12.87 -3.18
N THR A 25 -4.70 -11.86 -4.06
CA THR A 25 -4.50 -10.46 -3.67
C THR A 25 -5.55 -10.00 -2.66
N TYR A 26 -6.84 -10.34 -2.87
CA TYR A 26 -7.91 -10.06 -1.90
C TYR A 26 -7.62 -10.68 -0.54
N LYS A 27 -7.29 -11.97 -0.51
CA LYS A 27 -6.98 -12.68 0.74
C LYS A 27 -5.80 -12.03 1.47
N THR A 28 -4.72 -11.73 0.75
CA THR A 28 -3.52 -11.09 1.31
C THR A 28 -3.85 -9.73 1.92
N ILE A 29 -4.51 -8.84 1.16
CA ILE A 29 -4.81 -7.47 1.61
C ILE A 29 -5.82 -7.49 2.77
N TYR A 30 -6.83 -8.37 2.71
CA TYR A 30 -7.83 -8.50 3.78
C TYR A 30 -7.20 -9.01 5.08
N CYS A 31 -6.34 -10.03 5.02
CA CYS A 31 -5.59 -10.50 6.18
C CYS A 31 -4.68 -9.39 6.75
N ALA A 32 -3.92 -8.70 5.89
CA ALA A 32 -3.08 -7.59 6.30
C ALA A 32 -3.88 -6.46 6.96
N ALA A 33 -5.08 -6.15 6.46
CA ALA A 33 -5.97 -5.16 7.06
C ALA A 33 -6.46 -5.59 8.46
N LYS A 34 -6.75 -6.88 8.68
CA LYS A 34 -7.12 -7.41 10.00
C LYS A 34 -5.97 -7.34 10.99
N GLU A 35 -4.80 -7.78 10.58
CA GLU A 35 -3.58 -7.69 11.40
C GLU A 35 -3.27 -6.23 11.75
N TYR A 36 -3.44 -5.33 10.78
CA TYR A 36 -3.29 -3.90 11.02
C TYR A 36 -4.33 -3.33 11.99
N ALA A 37 -5.59 -3.76 11.91
CA ALA A 37 -6.63 -3.36 12.85
C ALA A 37 -6.30 -3.79 14.29
N VAL A 38 -5.82 -5.03 14.48
CA VAL A 38 -5.35 -5.54 15.78
C VAL A 38 -4.18 -4.69 16.28
N TYR A 39 -3.17 -4.48 15.45
CA TYR A 39 -2.00 -3.66 15.79
C TYR A 39 -2.39 -2.24 16.23
N MET A 40 -3.31 -1.59 15.53
CA MET A 40 -3.74 -0.24 15.90
C MET A 40 -4.51 -0.21 17.23
N ASN A 41 -5.29 -1.26 17.52
CA ASN A 41 -5.93 -1.40 18.82
C ASN A 41 -4.92 -1.61 19.95
N ASP A 42 -3.89 -2.42 19.73
CA ASP A 42 -2.82 -2.63 20.72
C ASP A 42 -2.06 -1.32 20.99
N VAL A 43 -1.74 -0.55 19.94
CA VAL A 43 -1.14 0.79 20.09
C VAL A 43 -2.03 1.72 20.91
N ALA A 44 -3.35 1.73 20.66
CA ALA A 44 -4.28 2.55 21.44
C ALA A 44 -4.26 2.14 22.92
N LYS A 45 -4.33 0.83 23.19
CA LYS A 45 -4.36 0.27 24.55
C LYS A 45 -3.07 0.58 25.30
N GLU A 46 -1.91 0.37 24.68
CA GLU A 46 -0.61 0.62 25.30
C GLU A 46 -0.39 2.10 25.63
N LYS A 47 -0.88 3.01 24.79
CA LYS A 47 -0.61 4.46 24.94
C LYS A 47 -1.66 5.19 25.77
N THR A 48 -2.89 4.68 25.82
CA THR A 48 -4.04 5.43 26.34
C THR A 48 -4.89 4.64 27.32
N GLU A 49 -4.67 3.32 27.44
CA GLU A 49 -5.52 2.35 28.17
C GLU A 49 -6.93 2.19 27.58
N LYS A 50 -7.21 2.79 26.42
CA LYS A 50 -8.47 2.66 25.69
C LYS A 50 -8.35 1.64 24.57
N THR A 51 -9.45 0.94 24.30
CA THR A 51 -9.58 0.09 23.13
C THR A 51 -10.25 0.84 22.00
N VAL A 52 -9.91 0.49 20.76
CA VAL A 52 -10.56 1.02 19.58
C VAL A 52 -11.14 -0.11 18.74
N LYS A 53 -12.32 0.12 18.21
CA LYS A 53 -12.94 -0.81 17.27
C LYS A 53 -12.66 -0.35 15.85
N ILE A 54 -12.05 -1.22 15.05
CA ILE A 54 -11.77 -1.00 13.62
C ILE A 54 -12.48 -2.08 12.82
N GLU A 55 -13.29 -1.67 11.85
CA GLU A 55 -14.06 -2.54 10.97
C GLU A 55 -13.50 -2.49 9.54
N ILE A 56 -13.56 -3.61 8.83
CA ILE A 56 -13.09 -3.71 7.44
C ILE A 56 -14.29 -4.08 6.57
N SER A 57 -14.72 -3.17 5.70
CA SER A 57 -15.79 -3.41 4.75
C SER A 57 -15.27 -4.28 3.61
N GLU A 58 -15.66 -5.56 3.61
CA GLU A 58 -15.33 -6.49 2.51
C GLU A 58 -15.84 -6.02 1.16
N LEU A 59 -17.01 -5.37 1.13
CA LEU A 59 -17.60 -4.86 -0.11
C LEU A 59 -16.75 -3.75 -0.71
N LEU A 60 -16.36 -2.76 0.11
CA LEU A 60 -15.52 -1.65 -0.35
C LEU A 60 -14.10 -2.13 -0.68
N LEU A 61 -13.58 -3.11 0.06
CA LEU A 61 -12.29 -3.71 -0.24
C LEU A 61 -12.32 -4.43 -1.60
N ARG A 62 -13.33 -5.26 -1.85
CA ARG A 62 -13.51 -5.90 -3.15
C ARG A 62 -13.66 -4.89 -4.27
N GLN A 63 -14.48 -3.85 -4.08
CA GLN A 63 -14.64 -2.79 -5.07
C GLN A 63 -13.32 -2.07 -5.36
N SER A 64 -12.51 -1.80 -4.34
CA SER A 64 -11.17 -1.20 -4.51
C SER A 64 -10.26 -2.05 -5.38
N LEU A 65 -10.25 -3.36 -5.16
CA LEU A 65 -9.43 -4.28 -5.95
C LEU A 65 -9.98 -4.45 -7.37
N ILE A 66 -11.29 -4.43 -7.56
CA ILE A 66 -11.91 -4.47 -8.89
C ILE A 66 -11.44 -3.30 -9.72
N ASP A 67 -11.54 -2.08 -9.17
CA ASP A 67 -11.14 -0.88 -9.90
C ASP A 67 -9.62 -0.83 -10.14
N ALA A 68 -8.82 -1.33 -9.20
CA ALA A 68 -7.37 -1.47 -9.40
C ALA A 68 -7.02 -2.46 -10.52
N PHE A 69 -7.68 -3.62 -10.56
CA PHE A 69 -7.46 -4.62 -11.60
C PHE A 69 -7.96 -4.14 -12.96
N ASP A 70 -9.10 -3.43 -13.02
CA ASP A 70 -9.58 -2.81 -14.27
C ASP A 70 -8.54 -1.84 -14.83
N ASP A 71 -8.02 -0.95 -13.99
CA ASP A 71 -6.97 0.00 -14.38
C ASP A 71 -5.71 -0.72 -14.90
N LEU A 72 -5.25 -1.76 -14.18
CA LEU A 72 -4.06 -2.54 -14.56
C LEU A 72 -4.26 -3.29 -15.88
N LEU A 73 -5.43 -3.92 -16.08
CA LEU A 73 -5.77 -4.63 -17.32
C LEU A 73 -5.92 -3.69 -18.51
N ARG A 74 -6.42 -2.48 -18.29
CA ARG A 74 -6.44 -1.46 -19.35
C ARG A 74 -5.02 -1.11 -19.79
N LEU A 75 -4.05 -1.04 -18.87
CA LEU A 75 -2.66 -0.69 -19.18
C LEU A 75 -1.89 -1.76 -19.95
N THR A 76 -2.15 -3.05 -19.68
CA THR A 76 -1.51 -4.16 -20.41
C THR A 76 -1.86 -4.17 -21.90
N ASN A 77 -2.95 -3.50 -22.30
CA ASN A 77 -3.32 -3.35 -23.71
C ASN A 77 -2.51 -2.26 -24.45
N TYR A 78 -1.79 -1.39 -23.71
CA TYR A 78 -1.06 -0.24 -24.29
C TYR A 78 0.46 -0.34 -24.13
N HIS A 79 0.98 -1.26 -23.30
CA HIS A 79 2.41 -1.38 -23.02
C HIS A 79 2.97 -2.78 -23.36
N PRO A 80 4.24 -2.86 -23.82
CA PRO A 80 4.87 -4.13 -24.17
C PRO A 80 5.15 -5.05 -22.97
N THR A 81 5.20 -4.50 -21.75
CA THR A 81 5.38 -5.27 -20.51
C THR A 81 4.07 -5.94 -20.09
N LYS A 82 4.01 -7.27 -20.26
CA LYS A 82 2.81 -8.07 -19.98
C LYS A 82 2.46 -8.18 -18.50
N GLU A 83 3.45 -8.08 -17.62
CA GLU A 83 3.25 -8.17 -16.17
C GLU A 83 3.71 -6.88 -15.47
N PRO A 84 2.84 -6.21 -14.69
CA PRO A 84 3.23 -5.06 -13.90
C PRO A 84 4.17 -5.48 -12.77
N ASN A 85 5.24 -4.72 -12.52
CA ASN A 85 6.08 -4.93 -11.34
C ASN A 85 5.27 -4.74 -10.03
N PRO A 86 5.71 -5.30 -8.88
CA PRO A 86 4.92 -5.23 -7.65
C PRO A 86 4.68 -3.82 -7.11
N ILE A 87 5.59 -2.87 -7.34
CA ILE A 87 5.39 -1.46 -6.94
C ILE A 87 4.25 -0.85 -7.73
N LYS A 88 4.20 -1.10 -9.05
CA LYS A 88 3.10 -0.69 -9.91
C LYS A 88 1.80 -1.30 -9.40
N GLU A 89 1.72 -2.62 -9.27
CA GLU A 89 0.50 -3.28 -8.79
C GLU A 89 0.03 -2.71 -7.44
N MET A 90 0.92 -2.56 -6.47
CA MET A 90 0.57 -2.01 -5.16
C MET A 90 0.17 -0.54 -5.21
N SER A 91 0.78 0.26 -6.09
CA SER A 91 0.41 1.68 -6.25
C SER A 91 -1.01 1.84 -6.75
N TYR A 92 -1.46 1.00 -7.68
CA TYR A 92 -2.84 0.98 -8.15
C TYR A 92 -3.80 0.51 -7.05
N ILE A 93 -3.44 -0.56 -6.32
CA ILE A 93 -4.25 -1.05 -5.20
C ILE A 93 -4.42 0.04 -4.14
N VAL A 94 -3.33 0.66 -3.67
CA VAL A 94 -3.37 1.68 -2.61
C VAL A 94 -4.12 2.92 -3.07
N TYR A 95 -3.96 3.35 -4.32
CA TYR A 95 -4.75 4.44 -4.88
C TYR A 95 -6.25 4.22 -4.74
N TRP A 96 -6.75 3.03 -5.10
CA TRP A 96 -8.17 2.71 -5.00
C TRP A 96 -8.63 2.45 -3.55
N LEU A 97 -7.80 1.83 -2.70
CA LEU A 97 -8.07 1.69 -1.27
C LEU A 97 -8.29 3.05 -0.59
N VAL A 98 -7.45 4.03 -0.90
CA VAL A 98 -7.54 5.38 -0.34
C VAL A 98 -8.81 6.09 -0.82
N ARG A 99 -9.32 5.79 -2.02
CA ARG A 99 -10.58 6.38 -2.52
C ARG A 99 -11.84 5.76 -1.93
N HIS A 100 -11.86 4.45 -1.75
CA HIS A 100 -13.05 3.73 -1.25
C HIS A 100 -13.09 3.58 0.26
N LYS A 101 -11.97 3.81 0.96
CA LYS A 101 -11.87 3.79 2.43
C LYS A 101 -12.48 2.53 3.09
N PRO A 102 -12.03 1.32 2.75
CA PRO A 102 -12.63 0.09 3.28
C PRO A 102 -12.40 -0.12 4.78
N ILE A 103 -11.39 0.50 5.39
CA ILE A 103 -11.11 0.38 6.83
C ILE A 103 -11.78 1.55 7.55
N ARG A 104 -12.63 1.25 8.53
CA ARG A 104 -13.36 2.25 9.32
C ARG A 104 -12.97 2.17 10.78
N LEU A 105 -12.53 3.29 11.34
CA LEU A 105 -12.44 3.48 12.78
C LEU A 105 -13.86 3.76 13.32
N VAL A 106 -14.36 2.89 14.21
CA VAL A 106 -15.71 3.02 14.79
C VAL A 106 -15.68 3.90 16.04
N SER A 107 -14.57 3.88 16.78
CA SER A 107 -14.36 4.67 18.00
C SER A 107 -13.49 5.89 17.66
N GLU A 108 -14.11 7.02 17.35
CA GLU A 108 -13.41 8.24 16.91
C GLU A 108 -12.79 9.05 18.08
N ASP A 109 -13.17 8.76 19.32
CA ASP A 109 -12.69 9.45 20.52
C ASP A 109 -11.16 9.34 20.71
N ILE A 110 -10.55 8.27 20.18
CA ILE A 110 -9.10 8.10 20.18
C ILE A 110 -8.37 9.23 19.43
N VAL A 111 -9.01 9.83 18.42
CA VAL A 111 -8.42 10.93 17.63
C VAL A 111 -8.32 12.21 18.45
N LEU A 112 -9.09 12.34 19.53
CA LEU A 112 -9.07 13.49 20.43
C LEU A 112 -8.20 13.25 21.68
N GLU A 113 -7.61 12.05 21.81
CA GLU A 113 -6.88 11.67 23.02
C GLU A 113 -5.57 12.47 23.19
N SER A 114 -5.49 13.24 24.27
CA SER A 114 -4.35 14.09 24.62
C SER A 114 -3.05 13.33 24.90
N LYS A 115 -3.14 12.07 25.34
CA LYS A 115 -1.96 11.19 25.54
C LYS A 115 -1.27 10.80 24.23
N LEU A 116 -1.94 10.93 23.09
CA LEU A 116 -1.38 10.62 21.78
C LEU A 116 -0.71 11.84 21.14
N SER A 117 0.49 11.63 20.58
CA SER A 117 1.12 12.64 19.71
C SER A 117 0.24 12.95 18.49
N ASP A 118 0.37 14.15 17.92
CA ASP A 118 -0.34 14.57 16.70
C ASP A 118 -0.22 13.56 15.55
N MET A 119 0.99 13.01 15.37
CA MET A 119 1.24 11.99 14.35
C MET A 119 0.49 10.68 14.63
N ALA A 120 0.36 10.27 15.89
CA ALA A 120 -0.41 9.08 16.27
C ALA A 120 -1.92 9.31 16.04
N ARG A 121 -2.44 10.47 16.43
CA ARG A 121 -3.84 10.87 16.17
C ARG A 121 -4.14 10.92 14.67
N THR A 122 -3.21 11.47 13.89
CA THR A 122 -3.28 11.52 12.42
C THR A 122 -3.40 10.12 11.81
N ARG A 123 -2.65 9.13 12.32
CA ARG A 123 -2.72 7.74 11.83
C ARG A 123 -4.05 7.07 12.11
N PHE A 124 -4.70 7.38 13.24
CA PHE A 124 -6.05 6.90 13.51
C PHE A 124 -7.08 7.58 12.61
N LEU A 125 -6.96 8.90 12.42
CA LEU A 125 -7.85 9.68 11.58
C LEU A 125 -7.79 9.24 10.10
N PHE A 126 -6.58 9.02 9.57
CA PHE A 126 -6.33 8.64 8.19
C PHE A 126 -5.90 7.17 8.08
N ILE A 127 -6.70 6.28 8.68
CA ILE A 127 -6.35 4.86 8.85
C ILE A 127 -6.13 4.12 7.52
N ASN A 128 -6.84 4.48 6.45
CA ASN A 128 -6.67 3.86 5.14
C ASN A 128 -5.36 4.30 4.46
N GLU A 129 -4.99 5.56 4.63
CA GLU A 129 -3.74 6.12 4.11
C GLU A 129 -2.54 5.57 4.86
N GLU A 130 -2.58 5.49 6.19
CA GLU A 130 -1.50 4.85 6.98
C GLU A 130 -1.37 3.37 6.63
N PHE A 131 -2.50 2.67 6.41
CA PHE A 131 -2.46 1.31 5.87
C PHE A 131 -1.81 1.26 4.48
N GLY A 132 -2.18 2.19 3.60
CA GLY A 132 -1.59 2.36 2.28
C GLY A 132 -0.07 2.58 2.32
N VAL A 133 0.43 3.43 3.23
CA VAL A 133 1.86 3.60 3.48
C VAL A 133 2.51 2.25 3.80
N LYS A 134 1.94 1.46 4.71
CA LYS A 134 2.50 0.14 5.07
C LYS A 134 2.55 -0.81 3.88
N LEU A 135 1.48 -0.85 3.08
CA LEU A 135 1.41 -1.69 1.89
C LEU A 135 2.47 -1.30 0.86
N LEU A 136 2.61 -0.01 0.54
CA LEU A 136 3.62 0.49 -0.41
C LEU A 136 5.03 0.18 0.07
N MET A 137 5.32 0.47 1.33
CA MET A 137 6.64 0.20 1.92
C MET A 137 6.99 -1.29 1.88
N ASN A 138 6.02 -2.17 2.15
CA ASN A 138 6.25 -3.62 2.08
C ASN A 138 6.36 -4.14 0.64
N SER A 139 5.78 -3.45 -0.35
CA SER A 139 5.91 -3.83 -1.77
C SER A 139 7.27 -3.45 -2.37
N ALA A 140 7.92 -2.42 -1.83
CA ALA A 140 9.18 -1.91 -2.35
C ALA A 140 10.42 -2.48 -1.67
N PHE A 141 10.28 -2.91 -0.40
CA PHE A 141 11.42 -3.26 0.44
C PHE A 141 11.18 -4.59 1.15
N VAL A 142 12.22 -5.44 1.17
CA VAL A 142 12.19 -6.72 1.88
C VAL A 142 12.28 -6.44 3.39
N GLY A 143 11.11 -6.29 4.04
CA GLY A 143 10.90 -6.24 5.49
C GLY A 143 12.10 -5.84 6.35
N LYS A 144 12.36 -4.54 6.51
CA LYS A 144 13.46 -3.97 7.33
C LYS A 144 14.86 -4.59 7.12
N LYS A 145 15.09 -5.41 6.09
CA LYS A 145 16.43 -5.93 5.78
C LYS A 145 17.22 -4.79 5.19
N GLU A 146 18.19 -4.37 5.97
CA GLU A 146 19.17 -3.40 5.55
C GLU A 146 20.36 -4.15 4.96
N LYS A 147 20.92 -3.60 3.90
CA LYS A 147 22.21 -4.05 3.39
C LYS A 147 23.23 -3.86 4.50
N THR A 148 23.91 -4.94 4.89
CA THR A 148 24.96 -4.95 5.93
C THR A 148 26.14 -4.01 5.64
N VAL A 149 26.21 -3.46 4.43
CA VAL A 149 27.29 -2.63 3.88
C VAL A 149 27.35 -1.22 4.50
N CYS A 150 26.26 -0.72 5.11
CA CYS A 150 26.11 0.70 5.44
C CYS A 150 25.84 1.00 6.93
N SER A 151 26.42 0.23 7.84
CA SER A 151 26.19 0.37 9.30
C SER A 151 26.49 1.77 9.86
N HIS A 152 27.47 2.49 9.30
CA HIS A 152 27.88 3.84 9.75
C HIS A 152 26.85 4.95 9.48
N ILE A 153 25.90 4.74 8.55
CA ILE A 153 24.84 5.71 8.20
C ILE A 153 23.44 5.21 8.61
N HIS A 154 23.36 4.06 9.30
CA HIS A 154 22.11 3.43 9.72
C HIS A 154 21.16 4.39 10.44
N ALA A 155 21.65 5.13 11.44
CA ALA A 155 20.81 6.02 12.24
C ALA A 155 20.19 7.16 11.39
N GLU A 156 20.96 7.74 10.47
CA GLU A 156 20.46 8.82 9.59
C GLU A 156 19.47 8.25 8.56
N ALA A 157 19.71 7.05 8.06
CA ALA A 157 18.80 6.38 7.14
C ALA A 157 17.48 5.95 7.77
N GLU A 158 17.51 5.48 9.02
CA GLU A 158 16.29 5.16 9.77
C GLU A 158 15.45 6.43 9.97
N LYS A 159 16.11 7.56 10.24
CA LYS A 159 15.49 8.88 10.32
C LYS A 159 14.91 9.32 8.98
N GLN A 160 15.64 9.20 7.88
CA GLN A 160 15.16 9.48 6.53
C GLN A 160 13.95 8.62 6.16
N LEU A 161 13.96 7.33 6.51
CA LEU A 161 12.82 6.44 6.32
C LEU A 161 11.59 6.90 7.13
N LYS A 162 11.79 7.34 8.38
CA LYS A 162 10.70 7.91 9.20
C LYS A 162 10.12 9.16 8.55
N TYR A 163 10.95 10.05 8.00
CA TYR A 163 10.51 11.23 7.26
C TYR A 163 9.78 10.86 5.96
N PHE A 164 10.30 9.89 5.20
CA PHE A 164 9.67 9.44 3.97
C PHE A 164 8.28 8.85 4.24
N LYS A 165 8.12 8.01 5.27
CA LYS A 165 6.80 7.48 5.67
C LYS A 165 5.82 8.60 6.03
N ARG A 166 6.27 9.65 6.71
CA ARG A 166 5.44 10.84 7.02
C ARG A 166 5.06 11.61 5.76
N PHE A 167 6.01 11.80 4.85
CA PHE A 167 5.76 12.41 3.56
C PHE A 167 4.74 11.61 2.74
N LEU A 168 4.89 10.28 2.69
CA LEU A 168 3.98 9.40 1.97
C LEU A 168 2.58 9.45 2.56
N LEU A 169 2.45 9.43 3.90
CA LEU A 169 1.15 9.63 4.57
C LEU A 169 0.54 10.98 4.17
N TYR A 170 1.31 12.06 4.26
CA TYR A 170 0.85 13.39 3.84
C TYR A 170 0.43 13.42 2.37
N TYR A 171 1.18 12.77 1.48
CA TYR A 171 0.84 12.67 0.07
C TYR A 171 -0.49 11.94 -0.14
N LEU A 172 -0.66 10.77 0.50
CA LEU A 172 -1.88 9.97 0.39
C LEU A 172 -3.11 10.71 0.92
N VAL A 173 -2.96 11.54 1.96
CA VAL A 173 -4.07 12.28 2.57
C VAL A 173 -4.46 13.50 1.73
N TYR A 174 -3.49 14.28 1.24
CA TYR A 174 -3.76 15.63 0.73
C TYR A 174 -3.45 15.83 -0.75
N ARG A 175 -2.67 14.94 -1.37
CA ARG A 175 -2.07 15.19 -2.69
C ARG A 175 -2.19 14.06 -3.68
N ILE A 176 -2.77 12.93 -3.30
CA ILE A 176 -2.90 11.79 -4.19
C ILE A 176 -3.75 12.16 -5.41
N ASP A 177 -3.14 12.11 -6.57
CA ASP A 177 -3.78 12.45 -7.85
C ASP A 177 -3.94 11.21 -8.74
N SER A 178 -2.92 10.36 -8.77
CA SER A 178 -2.80 9.23 -9.68
C SER A 178 -1.96 8.09 -9.08
N PRO A 179 -2.24 6.84 -9.49
CA PRO A 179 -1.42 5.70 -9.09
C PRO A 179 -0.03 5.74 -9.75
N LYS A 180 0.12 6.43 -10.88
CA LYS A 180 1.40 6.61 -11.59
C LYS A 180 2.39 7.48 -10.81
N ALA A 181 1.90 8.58 -10.22
CA ALA A 181 2.72 9.43 -9.36
C ALA A 181 3.19 8.65 -8.12
N LEU A 182 2.30 7.83 -7.54
CA LEU A 182 2.63 6.95 -6.42
C LEU A 182 3.71 5.91 -6.79
N GLU A 183 3.54 5.25 -7.94
CA GLU A 183 4.52 4.32 -8.50
C GLU A 183 5.89 4.99 -8.67
N ALA A 184 5.94 6.17 -9.30
CA ALA A 184 7.18 6.90 -9.53
C ALA A 184 7.87 7.32 -8.21
N MET A 185 7.10 7.76 -7.22
CA MET A 185 7.64 8.12 -5.90
C MET A 185 8.27 6.92 -5.20
N VAL A 186 7.57 5.77 -5.19
CA VAL A 186 8.06 4.57 -4.52
C VAL A 186 9.25 3.97 -5.26
N LEU A 187 9.23 3.95 -6.60
CA LEU A 187 10.37 3.55 -7.43
C LEU A 187 11.60 4.41 -7.15
N GLY A 188 11.45 5.74 -7.09
CA GLY A 188 12.56 6.64 -6.77
C GLY A 188 13.24 6.33 -5.43
N CYS A 189 12.48 5.83 -4.45
CA CYS A 189 13.03 5.45 -3.15
C CYS A 189 13.84 4.16 -3.15
N THR A 190 13.70 3.31 -4.17
CA THR A 190 14.50 2.07 -4.30
C THR A 190 15.98 2.34 -4.59
N ILE A 191 16.32 3.56 -5.00
CA ILE A 191 17.71 4.01 -5.24
C ILE A 191 18.47 4.18 -3.91
N HIS A 192 17.78 4.20 -2.77
CA HIS A 192 18.39 4.43 -1.47
C HIS A 192 19.38 3.31 -1.08
N PRO A 193 20.63 3.63 -0.70
CA PRO A 193 21.73 2.67 -0.66
C PRO A 193 21.63 1.60 0.45
N ILE A 194 20.77 1.81 1.45
CA ILE A 194 20.67 0.95 2.63
C ILE A 194 19.58 -0.12 2.53
N TRP A 195 18.51 0.13 1.77
CA TRP A 195 17.36 -0.78 1.80
C TRP A 195 17.56 -1.89 0.77
N GLU A 196 17.31 -3.14 1.19
CA GLU A 196 17.23 -4.25 0.25
C GLU A 196 15.90 -4.12 -0.52
N VAL A 197 16.04 -3.75 -1.79
CA VAL A 197 14.93 -3.71 -2.74
C VAL A 197 14.60 -5.14 -3.10
N ASP A 198 13.31 -5.48 -3.16
CA ASP A 198 12.91 -6.81 -3.61
C ASP A 198 13.47 -7.05 -5.03
N PRO A 199 14.31 -8.09 -5.24
CA PRO A 199 14.95 -8.32 -6.53
C PRO A 199 13.95 -8.52 -7.68
N ILE A 200 12.70 -8.90 -7.38
CA ILE A 200 11.62 -9.01 -8.36
C ILE A 200 11.27 -7.65 -9.02
N ILE A 201 11.59 -6.53 -8.36
CA ILE A 201 11.28 -5.18 -8.88
C ILE A 201 12.09 -4.88 -10.14
N TRP A 202 13.30 -5.44 -10.23
CA TRP A 202 14.26 -5.18 -11.30
C TRP A 202 14.51 -6.38 -12.21
N SER A 203 13.66 -7.41 -12.14
CA SER A 203 13.85 -8.65 -12.90
C SER A 203 13.52 -8.54 -14.39
N ASP A 204 13.59 -7.35 -15.00
CA ASP A 204 13.37 -7.17 -16.45
C ASP A 204 14.57 -7.76 -17.25
N PRO A 205 14.35 -8.56 -18.32
CA PRO A 205 15.37 -9.41 -18.92
C PRO A 205 16.43 -8.69 -19.79
N LYS A 206 16.31 -7.37 -20.00
CA LYS A 206 17.26 -6.59 -20.79
C LYS A 206 17.97 -5.57 -19.91
N ASN A 207 19.29 -5.62 -19.95
CA ASN A 207 20.15 -4.72 -19.21
C ASN A 207 19.87 -3.27 -19.67
N PRO A 208 19.59 -2.30 -18.76
CA PRO A 208 19.30 -0.91 -19.14
C PRO A 208 20.40 -0.28 -20.02
N GLU A 209 21.63 -0.78 -19.88
CA GLU A 209 22.80 -0.39 -20.68
C GLU A 209 22.74 -0.83 -22.16
N GLN A 210 21.75 -1.64 -22.57
CA GLN A 210 21.55 -2.00 -23.97
C GLN A 210 20.69 -0.99 -24.75
N GLU A 211 20.14 0.02 -24.08
CA GLU A 211 19.31 1.07 -24.70
C GLU A 211 20.11 2.36 -25.04
N PHE A 212 21.42 2.38 -24.75
CA PHE A 212 22.34 3.50 -25.04
C PHE A 212 23.57 3.04 -25.82
#